data_AF-A0A832D757-F1
#
_entry.id   AF-A0A832D757-F1
#
_cell.length_a   1.000
_cell.length_b   1.000
_cell.length_c   1.000
_cell.angle_alpha   90.00
_cell.angle_beta   90.00
_cell.angle_gamma   90.00
#
_symmetry.space_group_name_H-M   'P 1'
#
loop_
_entity.id
_entity.type
_entity.pdbx_description
1 polymer ?
#
loop_
_entity_poly.entity_id
_entity_poly.type
_entity_poly.pdbx_seq_one_letter_code
_entity_poly.pdbx_strand_id
1 'polypeptide(L)'
;MELKLPQEQFLPAEDIWLSVRIYNRSGSTIELGTDQEWLKVSVESRDGYIVEKLDEIPVSGAFKLENAQVATKRINLRPYFKLVRPGRYLVTATVRIKEWGEEYTASPIWFDIIEGRKIWEQEFGVPTFDTNAPPEMRKYALQQANYLKQLKLYFRLESWDGTHVYRVFPLGPLVSFGNPQVQIDKWARLHVLFQTSSRTFSYCVLNHEGDLVRRETYEYGDVRPRLRVEPNGGVVVVGGIRRFAPDDIPPRDGN
;
A
#
# COMPACT_ATOMS: atom_id res chain seq x y z
N MET A 1 20.28 1.32 -15.96
CA MET A 1 19.01 0.89 -15.34
C MET A 1 18.74 1.73 -14.13
N GLU A 2 17.50 1.78 -13.65
CA GLU A 2 17.09 2.58 -12.49
C GLU A 2 16.04 1.82 -11.67
N LEU A 3 16.16 1.87 -10.34
CA LEU A 3 15.17 1.34 -9.41
C LEU A 3 14.42 2.48 -8.75
N LYS A 4 13.11 2.32 -8.54
CA LYS A 4 12.28 3.26 -7.78
C LYS A 4 11.31 2.54 -6.86
N LEU A 5 11.13 3.10 -5.67
CA LEU A 5 10.05 2.77 -4.75
C LEU A 5 9.14 4.01 -4.60
N PRO A 6 7.84 3.83 -4.29
CA PRO A 6 6.92 4.96 -4.09
C PRO A 6 7.21 5.73 -2.80
N GLN A 7 7.89 5.10 -1.85
CA GLN A 7 8.26 5.66 -0.54
C GLN A 7 9.49 4.94 0.02
N GLU A 8 10.09 5.49 1.07
CA GLU A 8 11.34 4.98 1.65
C GLU A 8 11.12 4.12 2.90
N GLN A 9 9.94 4.22 3.53
CA GLN A 9 9.61 3.48 4.76
C GLN A 9 8.26 2.80 4.61
N PHE A 10 8.14 1.56 5.05
CA PHE A 10 6.93 0.75 4.96
C PHE A 10 6.62 0.09 6.31
N LEU A 11 5.37 -0.26 6.55
CA LEU A 11 5.00 -1.11 7.69
C LEU A 11 5.18 -2.59 7.35
N PRO A 12 5.36 -3.46 8.37
CA PRO A 12 5.27 -4.90 8.18
C PRO A 12 4.00 -5.28 7.44
N ALA A 13 4.16 -6.10 6.39
CA ALA A 13 3.09 -6.57 5.53
C ALA A 13 2.38 -5.48 4.67
N GLU A 14 2.95 -4.28 4.55
CA GLU A 14 2.60 -3.32 3.50
C GLU A 14 3.12 -3.79 2.13
N ASP A 15 2.38 -3.49 1.07
CA ASP A 15 2.83 -3.78 -0.30
C ASP A 15 4.00 -2.87 -0.69
N ILE A 16 5.05 -3.46 -1.29
CA ILE A 16 6.28 -2.75 -1.65
C ILE A 16 6.47 -2.85 -3.16
N TRP A 17 5.93 -1.85 -3.87
CA TRP A 17 5.95 -1.81 -5.33
C TRP A 17 7.27 -1.27 -5.89
N LEU A 18 8.22 -2.17 -6.17
CA LEU A 18 9.46 -1.88 -6.88
C LEU A 18 9.20 -1.63 -8.37
N SER A 19 9.68 -0.50 -8.89
CA SER A 19 9.76 -0.24 -10.33
C SER A 19 11.18 -0.42 -10.83
N VAL A 20 11.38 -1.37 -11.74
CA VAL A 20 12.66 -1.61 -12.45
C VAL A 20 12.56 -0.98 -13.84
N ARG A 21 13.35 0.06 -14.09
CA ARG A 21 13.40 0.78 -15.38
C ARG A 21 14.65 0.39 -16.16
N ILE A 22 14.43 -0.08 -17.37
CA ILE A 22 15.46 -0.58 -18.27
C ILE A 22 15.49 0.33 -19.49
N TYR A 23 16.62 0.98 -19.72
CA TYR A 23 16.82 1.89 -20.84
C TYR A 23 17.66 1.17 -21.88
N ASN A 24 17.13 1.01 -23.08
CA ASN A 24 17.91 0.49 -24.18
C ASN A 24 18.69 1.64 -24.85
N ARG A 25 20.02 1.56 -24.77
CA ARG A 25 20.95 2.48 -25.44
C ARG A 25 22.02 1.71 -26.20
N SER A 26 21.73 0.48 -26.63
CA SER A 26 22.71 -0.40 -27.27
C SER A 26 22.85 -0.18 -28.78
N GLY A 27 21.96 0.61 -29.39
CA GLY A 27 21.90 0.75 -30.85
C GLY A 27 21.16 -0.38 -31.57
N SER A 28 20.61 -1.36 -30.84
CA SER A 28 19.88 -2.51 -31.38
C SER A 28 18.64 -2.82 -30.54
N THR A 29 17.67 -3.55 -31.09
CA THR A 29 16.52 -4.06 -30.32
C THR A 29 16.96 -5.22 -29.43
N ILE A 30 16.52 -5.23 -28.17
CA ILE A 30 16.78 -6.29 -27.19
C ILE A 30 15.49 -7.08 -26.97
N GLU A 31 15.58 -8.39 -26.82
CA GLU A 31 14.45 -9.23 -26.43
C GLU A 31 14.61 -9.68 -24.97
N LEU A 32 13.57 -9.53 -24.16
CA LEU A 32 13.57 -9.84 -22.73
C LEU A 32 12.30 -10.62 -22.38
N GLY A 33 12.30 -11.35 -21.26
CA GLY A 33 11.08 -12.06 -20.80
C GLY A 33 10.77 -13.39 -21.49
N THR A 34 11.68 -13.88 -22.34
CA THR A 34 11.58 -15.19 -23.01
C THR A 34 11.76 -16.36 -22.04
N ASP A 35 12.44 -16.14 -20.91
CA ASP A 35 12.54 -17.05 -19.77
C ASP A 35 12.33 -16.30 -18.44
N GLN A 36 12.53 -16.95 -17.29
CA GLN A 36 12.43 -16.33 -15.96
C GLN A 36 13.76 -15.74 -15.46
N GLU A 37 14.87 -15.99 -16.14
CA GLU A 37 16.21 -15.63 -15.65
C GLU A 37 16.64 -14.22 -16.05
N TRP A 38 15.90 -13.58 -16.97
CA TRP A 38 16.22 -12.25 -17.47
C TRP A 38 16.17 -11.14 -16.42
N LEU A 39 15.46 -11.34 -15.30
CA LEU A 39 15.39 -10.36 -14.21
C LEU A 39 15.48 -11.05 -12.85
N LYS A 40 16.57 -10.80 -12.14
CA LYS A 40 16.78 -11.23 -10.76
C LYS A 40 16.59 -10.02 -9.85
N VAL A 41 15.83 -10.18 -8.78
CA VAL A 41 15.73 -9.20 -7.68
C VAL A 41 16.18 -9.88 -6.40
N SER A 42 17.02 -9.20 -5.63
CA SER A 42 17.42 -9.64 -4.29
C SER A 42 17.11 -8.56 -3.27
N VAL A 43 16.79 -8.99 -2.05
CA VAL A 43 16.61 -8.12 -0.90
C VAL A 43 17.50 -8.61 0.23
N GLU A 44 18.28 -7.71 0.81
CA GLU A 44 19.22 -7.98 1.88
C GLU A 44 18.90 -7.10 3.08
N SER A 45 19.07 -7.63 4.29
CA SER A 45 18.99 -6.82 5.50
C SER A 45 20.35 -6.21 5.82
N ARG A 46 20.36 -4.93 6.18
CA ARG A 46 21.57 -4.27 6.71
C ARG A 46 22.00 -4.87 8.04
N ASP A 47 21.03 -5.32 8.84
CA ASP A 47 21.25 -5.77 10.21
C ASP A 47 21.73 -7.23 10.30
N GLY A 48 22.14 -7.81 9.16
CA GLY A 48 22.86 -9.08 9.08
C GLY A 48 22.01 -10.34 9.19
N TYR A 49 20.68 -10.25 9.31
CA TYR A 49 19.82 -11.42 9.21
C TYR A 49 19.48 -11.75 7.75
N ILE A 50 19.27 -13.04 7.51
CA ILE A 50 18.89 -13.55 6.20
C ILE A 50 17.43 -13.18 5.93
N VAL A 51 17.20 -12.46 4.84
CA VAL A 51 15.85 -12.24 4.30
C VAL A 51 15.44 -13.51 3.57
N GLU A 52 14.47 -14.21 4.13
CA GLU A 52 13.92 -15.42 3.54
C GLU A 52 13.20 -15.09 2.22
N LYS A 53 13.60 -15.75 1.13
CA LYS A 53 12.90 -15.72 -0.16
C LYS A 53 11.78 -16.76 -0.10
N LEU A 54 10.54 -16.30 -0.25
CA LEU A 54 9.34 -17.11 -0.09
C LEU A 54 8.92 -17.80 -1.39
N ASP A 55 9.13 -17.14 -2.53
CA ASP A 55 8.77 -17.64 -3.85
C ASP A 55 9.58 -16.92 -4.95
N GLU A 56 9.48 -17.40 -6.19
CA GLU A 56 10.08 -16.79 -7.37
C GLU A 56 9.21 -15.66 -7.94
N ILE A 57 9.85 -14.58 -8.41
CA ILE A 57 9.13 -13.46 -9.00
C ILE A 57 8.73 -13.83 -10.44
N PRO A 58 7.44 -13.78 -10.81
CA PRO A 58 6.99 -14.10 -12.15
C PRO A 58 7.34 -12.98 -13.12
N VAL A 59 8.49 -13.11 -13.76
CA VAL A 59 9.01 -12.12 -14.72
C VAL A 59 8.81 -12.52 -16.18
N SER A 60 8.22 -13.69 -16.46
CA SER A 60 7.94 -14.16 -17.83
C SER A 60 6.96 -13.26 -18.59
N GLY A 61 7.05 -13.32 -19.93
CA GLY A 61 6.25 -12.52 -20.85
C GLY A 61 7.18 -11.80 -21.83
N ALA A 62 7.49 -12.46 -22.94
CA ALA A 62 8.47 -11.97 -23.91
C ALA A 62 8.06 -10.61 -24.48
N PHE A 63 9.02 -9.70 -24.57
CA PHE A 63 8.83 -8.39 -25.18
C PHE A 63 10.12 -7.90 -25.83
N LYS A 64 9.94 -7.07 -26.86
CA LYS A 64 11.04 -6.38 -27.53
C LYS A 64 11.16 -4.97 -26.98
N LEU A 65 12.38 -4.54 -26.72
CA LEU A 65 12.72 -3.20 -26.30
C LEU A 65 13.60 -2.57 -27.37
N GLU A 66 13.05 -1.65 -28.16
CA GLU A 66 13.79 -1.00 -29.25
C GLU A 66 14.86 -0.04 -28.70
N ASN A 67 15.83 0.30 -29.56
CA ASN A 67 16.84 1.29 -29.21
C ASN A 67 16.18 2.63 -28.83
N ALA A 68 16.75 3.31 -27.83
CA ALA A 68 16.25 4.55 -27.25
C ALA A 68 14.88 4.46 -26.53
N GLN A 69 14.33 3.26 -26.33
CA GLN A 69 13.12 3.06 -25.52
C GLN A 69 13.42 2.70 -24.06
N VAL A 70 12.37 2.79 -23.23
CA VAL A 70 12.40 2.39 -21.82
C VAL A 70 11.29 1.39 -21.50
N ALA A 71 11.64 0.28 -20.87
CA ALA A 71 10.68 -0.64 -20.26
C ALA A 71 10.63 -0.42 -18.75
N THR A 72 9.43 -0.52 -18.16
CA THR A 72 9.24 -0.47 -16.69
C THR A 72 8.52 -1.73 -16.24
N LYS A 73 9.19 -2.58 -15.46
CA LYS A 73 8.57 -3.72 -14.77
C LYS A 73 8.24 -3.31 -13.34
N ARG A 74 6.97 -3.43 -12.95
CA ARG A 74 6.52 -3.21 -11.56
C ARG A 74 6.35 -4.55 -10.85
N ILE A 75 6.88 -4.67 -9.64
CA ILE A 75 6.91 -5.89 -8.85
C ILE A 75 6.54 -5.54 -7.41
N ASN A 76 5.54 -6.21 -6.83
CA ASN A 76 5.33 -6.15 -5.38
C ASN A 76 6.29 -7.13 -4.71
N LEU A 77 7.16 -6.66 -3.82
CA LEU A 77 8.14 -7.51 -3.14
C LEU A 77 7.53 -8.37 -2.02
N ARG A 78 6.38 -7.95 -1.46
CA ARG A 78 5.76 -8.58 -0.28
C ARG A 78 5.54 -10.10 -0.41
N PRO A 79 5.03 -10.63 -1.53
CA PRO A 79 4.77 -12.07 -1.66
C PRO A 79 6.06 -12.91 -1.75
N TYR A 80 7.17 -12.32 -2.16
CA TYR A 80 8.40 -13.03 -2.53
C TYR A 80 9.50 -12.94 -1.48
N PHE A 81 9.42 -11.98 -0.55
CA PHE A 81 10.41 -11.76 0.49
C PHE A 81 9.74 -11.57 1.85
N LYS A 82 10.27 -12.22 2.88
CA LYS A 82 9.77 -12.11 4.26
C LYS A 82 10.23 -10.81 4.92
N LEU A 83 9.51 -9.72 4.66
CA LEU A 83 9.83 -8.35 5.11
C LEU A 83 8.98 -7.91 6.31
N VAL A 84 8.97 -8.73 7.37
CA VAL A 84 8.14 -8.48 8.58
C VAL A 84 8.89 -7.80 9.72
N ARG A 85 10.22 -7.86 9.72
CA ARG A 85 11.04 -7.33 10.81
C ARG A 85 11.34 -5.85 10.56
N PRO A 86 11.14 -4.96 11.55
CA PRO A 86 11.68 -3.60 11.46
C PRO A 86 13.19 -3.63 11.25
N GLY A 87 13.68 -2.74 10.38
CA GLY A 87 15.09 -2.72 9.98
C GLY A 87 15.27 -2.08 8.62
N ARG A 88 16.54 -1.91 8.23
CA ARG A 88 16.91 -1.32 6.95
C ARG A 88 17.28 -2.39 5.93
N TYR A 89 16.73 -2.27 4.74
CA TYR A 89 16.87 -3.26 3.67
C TYR A 89 17.42 -2.64 2.39
N LEU A 90 18.26 -3.41 1.68
CA LEU A 90 18.79 -3.08 0.36
C LEU A 90 18.06 -3.93 -0.67
N VAL A 91 17.55 -3.30 -1.73
CA VAL A 91 17.05 -4.03 -2.90
C VAL A 91 17.96 -3.81 -4.10
N THR A 92 18.31 -4.91 -4.75
CA THR A 92 19.14 -4.95 -5.96
C THR A 92 18.37 -5.64 -7.08
N ALA A 93 18.55 -5.18 -8.31
CA ALA A 93 18.02 -5.88 -9.48
C ALA A 93 19.09 -6.02 -10.55
N THR A 94 19.15 -7.20 -11.15
CA THR A 94 20.07 -7.56 -12.23
C THR A 94 19.26 -8.03 -13.43
N VAL A 95 19.51 -7.44 -14.59
CA VAL A 95 18.92 -7.87 -15.86
C VAL A 95 19.96 -8.65 -16.64
N ARG A 96 19.58 -9.83 -17.12
CA ARG A 96 20.39 -10.66 -18.01
C ARG A 96 19.88 -10.52 -19.44
N ILE A 97 20.79 -10.20 -20.37
CA ILE A 97 20.51 -10.14 -21.80
C ILE A 97 21.13 -11.38 -22.45
N LYS A 98 20.28 -12.32 -22.82
CA LYS A 98 20.70 -13.67 -23.23
C LYS A 98 21.47 -13.66 -24.55
N GLU A 99 21.09 -12.79 -25.47
CA GLU A 99 21.72 -12.62 -26.79
C GLU A 99 23.18 -12.20 -26.67
N TRP A 100 23.55 -11.53 -25.57
CA TRP A 100 24.90 -11.03 -25.33
C TRP A 100 25.65 -11.86 -24.29
N GLY A 101 24.95 -12.69 -23.51
CA GLY A 101 25.54 -13.40 -22.38
C GLY A 101 25.93 -12.49 -21.22
N GLU A 102 25.43 -11.25 -21.19
CA GLU A 102 25.83 -10.21 -20.23
C GLU A 102 24.75 -9.96 -19.17
N GLU A 103 25.18 -9.55 -17.98
CA GLU A 103 24.32 -9.13 -16.87
C GLU A 103 24.58 -7.67 -16.49
N TYR A 104 23.50 -6.94 -16.23
CA TYR A 104 23.53 -5.52 -15.87
C TYR A 104 22.81 -5.31 -14.55
N THR A 105 23.54 -4.88 -13.53
CA THR A 105 22.98 -4.60 -12.20
C THR A 105 22.68 -3.11 -12.05
N ALA A 106 21.48 -2.79 -11.58
CA ALA A 106 21.12 -1.41 -11.24
C ALA A 106 21.82 -0.97 -9.95
N SER A 107 22.06 0.34 -9.80
CA SER A 107 22.42 0.89 -8.49
C SER A 107 21.36 0.51 -7.46
N PRO A 108 21.73 -0.11 -6.34
CA PRO A 108 20.76 -0.61 -5.38
C PRO A 108 20.15 0.54 -4.58
N ILE A 109 18.94 0.34 -4.08
CA ILE A 109 18.21 1.36 -3.30
C ILE A 109 17.86 0.82 -1.92
N TRP A 110 17.85 1.72 -0.94
CA TRP A 110 17.51 1.40 0.45
C TRP A 110 16.03 1.68 0.72
N PHE A 111 15.45 0.90 1.61
CA PHE A 111 14.17 1.20 2.26
C PHE A 111 14.18 0.66 3.70
N ASP A 112 13.28 1.18 4.53
CA ASP A 112 13.11 0.73 5.90
C ASP A 112 11.76 0.04 6.08
N ILE A 113 11.74 -1.03 6.86
CA ILE A 113 10.51 -1.48 7.53
C ILE A 113 10.51 -0.83 8.90
N ILE A 114 9.45 -0.10 9.23
CA ILE A 114 9.30 0.62 10.50
C ILE A 114 8.14 0.07 11.30
N GLU A 115 8.20 0.19 12.63
CA GLU A 115 7.11 -0.23 13.48
C GLU A 115 5.95 0.79 13.46
N GLY A 116 4.72 0.27 13.38
CA GLY A 116 3.51 1.06 13.51
C GLY A 116 2.77 0.74 14.80
N ARG A 117 2.46 1.76 15.60
CA ARG A 117 1.69 1.62 16.85
C ARG A 117 0.21 1.49 16.53
N LYS A 118 -0.41 0.36 16.90
CA LYS A 118 -1.87 0.19 16.81
C LYS A 118 -2.58 1.14 17.78
N ILE A 119 -3.60 1.85 17.29
CA ILE A 119 -4.37 2.82 18.08
C ILE A 119 -5.85 2.47 18.19
N TRP A 120 -6.34 1.61 17.30
CA TRP A 120 -7.72 1.13 17.28
C TRP A 120 -7.77 -0.20 16.54
N GLU A 121 -8.68 -1.08 16.96
CA GLU A 121 -9.03 -2.30 16.23
C GLU A 121 -10.45 -2.73 16.54
N GLN A 122 -11.05 -3.47 15.60
CA GLN A 122 -12.36 -4.10 15.80
C GLN A 122 -12.52 -5.31 14.88
N GLU A 123 -13.02 -6.41 15.43
CA GLU A 123 -13.40 -7.62 14.70
C GLU A 123 -14.78 -7.47 14.05
N PHE A 124 -14.97 -8.12 12.91
CA PHE A 124 -16.22 -8.13 12.17
C PHE A 124 -16.36 -9.42 11.35
N GLY A 125 -17.61 -9.83 11.09
CA GLY A 125 -17.91 -10.89 10.14
C GLY A 125 -18.06 -10.32 8.73
N VAL A 126 -17.43 -10.96 7.74
CA VAL A 126 -17.63 -10.64 6.32
C VAL A 126 -19.08 -10.98 5.95
N PRO A 127 -19.84 -10.06 5.34
CA PRO A 127 -21.20 -10.35 4.89
C PRO A 127 -21.20 -11.46 3.83
N THR A 128 -21.94 -12.55 4.09
CA THR A 128 -22.12 -13.66 3.14
C THR A 128 -23.59 -13.78 2.74
N PHE A 129 -23.85 -14.32 1.55
CA PHE A 129 -25.20 -14.69 1.11
C PHE A 129 -25.61 -16.10 1.56
N ASP A 130 -24.64 -16.92 1.96
CA ASP A 130 -24.89 -18.25 2.51
C ASP A 130 -25.04 -18.17 4.03
N THR A 131 -26.24 -18.48 4.52
CA THR A 131 -26.62 -18.42 5.94
C THR A 131 -26.32 -19.71 6.70
N ASN A 132 -25.83 -20.76 6.03
CA ASN A 132 -25.63 -22.08 6.65
C ASN A 132 -24.24 -22.27 7.26
N ALA A 133 -23.32 -21.31 7.10
CA ALA A 133 -21.99 -21.34 7.70
C ALA A 133 -21.74 -20.07 8.54
N PRO A 134 -20.94 -20.16 9.62
CA PRO A 134 -20.43 -18.97 10.30
C PRO A 134 -19.70 -18.04 9.32
N PRO A 135 -19.84 -16.72 9.45
CA PRO A 135 -19.15 -15.78 8.56
C PRO A 135 -17.63 -15.86 8.75
N GLU A 136 -16.88 -15.57 7.69
CA GLU A 136 -15.44 -15.35 7.80
C GLU A 136 -15.20 -14.15 8.73
N MET A 137 -14.44 -14.36 9.81
CA MET A 137 -14.12 -13.31 10.77
C MET A 137 -12.82 -12.60 10.40
N ARG A 138 -12.87 -11.27 10.31
CA ARG A 138 -11.73 -10.40 10.02
C ARG A 138 -11.61 -9.30 11.08
N LYS A 139 -10.48 -8.60 11.07
CA LYS A 139 -10.19 -7.50 11.98
C LYS A 139 -9.66 -6.30 11.21
N TYR A 140 -10.30 -5.16 11.41
CA TYR A 140 -9.73 -3.88 11.02
C TYR A 140 -8.85 -3.36 12.15
N ALA A 141 -7.77 -2.68 11.78
CA ALA A 141 -6.95 -1.92 12.70
C ALA A 141 -6.49 -0.60 12.08
N LEU A 142 -6.31 0.41 12.92
CA LEU A 142 -5.62 1.64 12.58
C LEU A 142 -4.29 1.71 13.31
N GLN A 143 -3.24 2.06 12.59
CA GLN A 143 -1.89 2.21 13.12
C GLN A 143 -1.35 3.61 12.86
N GLN A 144 -0.52 4.10 13.77
CA GLN A 144 0.24 5.33 13.62
C GLN A 144 1.72 5.00 13.47
N ALA A 145 2.39 5.64 12.52
CA ALA A 145 3.84 5.54 12.38
C ALA A 145 4.44 6.89 11.99
N ASN A 146 5.65 7.14 12.49
CA ASN A 146 6.43 8.33 12.13
C ASN A 146 7.20 8.03 10.84
N TYR A 147 6.68 8.53 9.72
CA TYR A 147 7.30 8.45 8.41
C TYR A 147 8.17 9.69 8.16
N LEU A 148 9.49 9.58 8.11
CA LEU A 148 10.42 10.71 7.80
C LEU A 148 10.03 12.06 8.47
N LYS A 149 9.76 12.04 9.79
CA LYS A 149 9.29 13.18 10.63
C LYS A 149 7.83 13.61 10.46
N GLN A 150 7.04 12.92 9.66
CA GLN A 150 5.59 13.11 9.52
C GLN A 150 4.83 11.92 10.11
N LEU A 151 3.93 12.18 11.05
CA LEU A 151 3.02 11.16 11.54
C LEU A 151 2.00 10.81 10.44
N LYS A 152 1.84 9.51 10.16
CA LYS A 152 0.85 8.99 9.21
C LYS A 152 -0.09 8.00 9.90
N LEU A 153 -1.34 8.00 9.45
CA LEU A 153 -2.33 7.00 9.80
C LEU A 153 -2.33 5.90 8.75
N TYR A 154 -2.28 4.64 9.18
CA TYR A 154 -2.29 3.45 8.35
C TYR A 154 -3.54 2.62 8.63
N PHE A 155 -4.06 2.03 7.57
CA PHE A 155 -5.08 1.00 7.64
C PHE A 155 -4.42 -0.38 7.61
N ARG A 156 -4.98 -1.31 8.38
CA ARG A 156 -4.62 -2.73 8.34
C ARG A 156 -5.88 -3.61 8.39
N LEU A 157 -5.92 -4.59 7.50
CA LEU A 157 -6.90 -5.67 7.46
C LEU A 157 -6.19 -7.00 7.66
N GLU A 158 -6.61 -7.75 8.66
CA GLU A 158 -6.06 -9.07 9.02
C GLU A 158 -7.17 -10.06 9.38
N SER A 159 -6.84 -11.35 9.41
CA SER A 159 -7.71 -12.37 9.99
C SER A 159 -7.95 -12.06 11.47
N TRP A 160 -9.06 -12.55 12.04
CA TRP A 160 -9.40 -12.27 13.43
C TRP A 160 -8.26 -12.65 14.41
N ASP A 161 -7.59 -13.77 14.16
CA ASP A 161 -6.43 -14.28 14.90
C ASP A 161 -5.10 -13.58 14.57
N GLY A 162 -5.07 -12.70 13.57
CA GLY A 162 -3.88 -11.97 13.13
C GLY A 162 -2.83 -12.81 12.39
N THR A 163 -3.12 -14.07 12.05
CA THR A 163 -2.19 -14.95 11.34
C THR A 163 -2.00 -14.57 9.87
N HIS A 164 -3.00 -13.96 9.26
CA HIS A 164 -2.97 -13.52 7.88
C HIS A 164 -3.25 -12.02 7.77
N VAL A 165 -2.35 -11.28 7.12
CA VAL A 165 -2.53 -9.85 6.84
C VAL A 165 -2.92 -9.67 5.38
N TYR A 166 -4.20 -9.38 5.15
CA TYR A 166 -4.75 -9.16 3.82
C TYR A 166 -4.21 -7.88 3.20
N ARG A 167 -4.17 -6.77 3.96
CA ARG A 167 -3.75 -5.47 3.41
C ARG A 167 -3.26 -4.49 4.47
N VAL A 168 -2.24 -3.71 4.12
CA VAL A 168 -1.73 -2.57 4.90
C VAL A 168 -1.34 -1.45 3.94
N PHE A 169 -1.76 -0.22 4.21
CA PHE A 169 -1.33 0.98 3.45
C PHE A 169 -1.62 2.28 4.22
N PRO A 170 -0.94 3.39 3.90
CA PRO A 170 -1.20 4.68 4.52
C PRO A 170 -2.54 5.28 4.05
N LEU A 171 -3.38 5.70 5.00
CA LEU A 171 -4.56 6.52 4.72
C LEU A 171 -4.20 7.98 4.45
N GLY A 172 -3.18 8.51 5.14
CA GLY A 172 -2.71 9.88 4.97
C GLY A 172 -1.95 10.44 6.17
N PRO A 173 -1.53 11.72 6.12
CA PRO A 173 -0.90 12.39 7.25
C PRO A 173 -1.88 12.54 8.41
N LEU A 174 -1.37 12.49 9.64
CA LEU A 174 -2.14 12.63 10.86
C LEU A 174 -1.52 13.69 11.75
N VAL A 175 -2.33 14.60 12.30
CA VAL A 175 -1.86 15.54 13.32
C VAL A 175 -1.54 14.80 14.63
N SER A 176 -0.46 15.17 15.33
CA SER A 176 0.10 14.39 16.46
C SER A 176 -0.86 14.09 17.63
N PHE A 177 -1.90 14.90 17.82
CA PHE A 177 -2.94 14.71 18.84
C PHE A 177 -4.33 14.44 18.22
N GLY A 178 -4.36 14.07 16.95
CA GLY A 178 -5.59 13.74 16.25
C GLY A 178 -6.12 12.41 16.75
N ASN A 179 -7.38 12.40 17.18
CA ASN A 179 -8.13 11.18 17.48
C ASN A 179 -9.03 10.87 16.27
N PRO A 180 -8.67 9.93 15.39
CA PRO A 180 -9.54 9.50 14.31
C PRO A 180 -10.89 9.04 14.86
N GLN A 181 -11.97 9.46 14.23
CA GLN A 181 -13.28 8.86 14.46
C GLN A 181 -13.42 7.66 13.55
N VAL A 182 -13.86 6.55 14.13
CA VAL A 182 -13.97 5.27 13.43
C VAL A 182 -15.36 4.70 13.67
N GLN A 183 -16.01 4.20 12.62
CA GLN A 183 -17.28 3.48 12.69
C GLN A 183 -17.27 2.35 11.65
N ILE A 184 -17.99 1.27 11.94
CA ILE A 184 -18.28 0.21 10.98
C ILE A 184 -19.77 0.26 10.66
N ASP A 185 -20.12 0.31 9.38
CA ASP A 185 -21.52 0.32 8.95
C ASP A 185 -22.11 -1.09 8.83
N LYS A 186 -23.41 -1.18 8.53
CA LYS A 186 -24.11 -2.48 8.39
C LYS A 186 -23.60 -3.39 7.27
N TRP A 187 -22.76 -2.89 6.36
CA TRP A 187 -22.14 -3.67 5.28
C TRP A 187 -20.68 -4.00 5.59
N ALA A 188 -20.28 -3.89 6.86
CA ALA A 188 -18.91 -4.08 7.33
C ALA A 188 -17.89 -3.15 6.67
N ARG A 189 -18.32 -1.97 6.19
CA ARG A 189 -17.39 -0.96 5.67
C ARG A 189 -16.82 -0.15 6.82
N LEU A 190 -15.51 0.07 6.79
CA LEU A 190 -14.81 0.89 7.77
C LEU A 190 -14.86 2.35 7.34
N HIS A 191 -15.45 3.19 8.18
CA HIS A 191 -15.48 4.64 8.05
C HIS A 191 -14.44 5.26 8.97
N VAL A 192 -13.52 6.04 8.40
CA VAL A 192 -12.45 6.70 9.16
C VAL A 192 -12.44 8.18 8.83
N LEU A 193 -12.62 9.03 9.83
CA LEU A 193 -12.50 10.49 9.71
C LEU A 193 -11.35 10.96 10.60
N PHE A 194 -10.34 11.58 10.01
CA PHE A 194 -9.15 12.00 10.74
C PHE A 194 -8.64 13.35 10.25
N GLN A 195 -7.96 14.05 11.15
CA GLN A 195 -7.46 15.40 10.89
C GLN A 195 -6.06 15.35 10.27
N THR A 196 -5.91 15.97 9.11
CA THR A 196 -4.67 15.98 8.31
C THR A 196 -3.87 17.28 8.47
N SER A 197 -4.54 18.38 8.83
CA SER A 197 -3.94 19.69 9.12
C SER A 197 -4.72 20.42 10.23
N SER A 198 -4.37 21.66 10.57
CA SER A 198 -5.09 22.44 11.59
C SER A 198 -6.60 22.59 11.31
N ARG A 199 -7.02 22.64 10.04
CA ARG A 199 -8.43 22.81 9.65
C ARG A 199 -8.93 21.78 8.65
N THR A 200 -8.09 20.86 8.17
CA THR A 200 -8.43 19.89 7.14
C THR A 200 -8.60 18.49 7.71
N PHE A 201 -9.58 17.77 7.19
CA PHE A 201 -9.95 16.42 7.56
C PHE A 201 -10.04 15.56 6.31
N SER A 202 -9.57 14.32 6.42
CA SER A 202 -9.78 13.28 5.42
C SER A 202 -10.81 12.30 5.94
N TYR A 203 -11.79 11.99 5.11
CA TYR A 203 -12.77 10.94 5.33
C TYR A 203 -12.53 9.80 4.34
N CYS A 204 -12.29 8.61 4.86
CA CYS A 204 -12.04 7.41 4.08
C CYS A 204 -13.10 6.35 4.38
N VAL A 205 -13.52 5.60 3.37
CA VAL A 205 -14.35 4.39 3.52
C VAL A 205 -13.65 3.21 2.88
N LEU A 206 -13.50 2.12 3.62
CA LEU A 206 -12.92 0.87 3.14
C LEU A 206 -13.94 -0.26 3.18
N ASN A 207 -13.96 -1.12 2.15
CA ASN A 207 -14.80 -2.32 2.14
C ASN A 207 -14.14 -3.49 2.91
N HIS A 208 -14.87 -4.60 3.06
CA HIS A 208 -14.39 -5.80 3.77
C HIS A 208 -13.23 -6.53 3.08
N GLU A 209 -12.95 -6.23 1.80
CA GLU A 209 -11.74 -6.62 1.08
C GLU A 209 -10.53 -5.71 1.33
N GLY A 210 -10.73 -4.56 2.00
CA GLY A 210 -9.68 -3.59 2.28
C GLY A 210 -9.41 -2.59 1.14
N ASP A 211 -10.28 -2.52 0.14
CA ASP A 211 -10.26 -1.48 -0.89
C ASP A 211 -10.75 -0.15 -0.34
N LEU A 212 -10.00 0.92 -0.63
CA LEU A 212 -10.42 2.29 -0.37
C LEU A 212 -11.46 2.70 -1.41
N VAL A 213 -12.74 2.61 -1.05
CA VAL A 213 -13.87 2.87 -1.96
C VAL A 213 -14.37 4.32 -1.90
N ARG A 214 -13.95 5.07 -0.90
CA ARG A 214 -14.23 6.51 -0.81
C ARG A 214 -13.10 7.26 -0.14
N ARG A 215 -12.76 8.43 -0.69
CA ARG A 215 -11.91 9.43 -0.05
C ARG A 215 -12.50 10.80 -0.33
N GLU A 216 -12.62 11.59 0.73
CA GLU A 216 -13.17 12.93 0.66
C GLU A 216 -12.43 13.87 1.61
N THR A 217 -12.18 15.09 1.14
CA THR A 217 -11.61 16.15 1.99
C THR A 217 -12.70 17.06 2.56
N TYR A 218 -12.60 17.36 3.86
CA TYR A 218 -13.46 18.31 4.56
C TYR A 218 -12.61 19.37 5.26
N GLU A 219 -13.14 20.59 5.35
CA GLU A 219 -12.59 21.66 6.16
C GLU A 219 -13.47 21.94 7.38
N TYR A 220 -12.84 22.47 8.43
CA TYR A 220 -13.57 23.06 9.55
C TYR A 220 -14.44 24.23 9.06
N GLY A 221 -15.75 24.13 9.25
CA GLY A 221 -16.74 25.19 8.99
C GLY A 221 -17.20 25.87 10.29
N ASP A 222 -18.51 26.02 10.50
CA ASP A 222 -19.05 26.45 11.80
C ASP A 222 -18.95 25.35 12.85
N VAL A 223 -19.07 24.10 12.41
CA VAL A 223 -18.93 22.89 13.23
C VAL A 223 -17.86 22.00 12.63
N ARG A 224 -17.06 21.35 13.48
CA ARG A 224 -16.06 20.35 13.07
C ARG A 224 -16.76 19.16 12.39
N PRO A 225 -16.22 18.63 11.27
CA PRO A 225 -16.73 17.38 10.71
C PRO A 225 -16.64 16.25 11.73
N ARG A 226 -17.68 15.42 11.81
CA ARG A 226 -17.76 14.22 12.67
C ARG A 226 -18.53 13.11 11.97
N LEU A 227 -18.26 11.86 12.33
CA LEU A 227 -19.06 10.72 11.92
C LEU A 227 -20.37 10.67 12.72
N ARG A 228 -21.45 10.28 12.06
CA ARG A 228 -22.74 9.98 12.68
C ARG A 228 -23.28 8.68 12.08
N VAL A 229 -23.65 7.75 12.95
CA VAL A 229 -24.40 6.55 12.57
C VAL A 229 -25.86 6.94 12.37
N GLU A 230 -26.45 6.54 11.26
CA GLU A 230 -27.85 6.76 10.94
C GLU A 230 -28.72 5.58 11.41
N PRO A 231 -30.03 5.78 11.63
CA PRO A 231 -30.94 4.69 12.05
C PRO A 231 -30.96 3.49 11.10
N ASN A 232 -30.63 3.70 9.83
CA ASN A 232 -30.55 2.66 8.81
C ASN A 232 -29.25 1.83 8.86
N GLY A 233 -28.36 2.08 9.83
CA GLY A 233 -27.05 1.43 10.00
C GLY A 233 -25.94 1.97 9.08
N GLY A 234 -26.21 3.03 8.31
CA GLY A 234 -25.21 3.75 7.51
C GLY A 234 -24.41 4.75 8.35
N VAL A 235 -23.27 5.18 7.82
CA VAL A 235 -22.41 6.19 8.46
C VAL A 235 -22.20 7.35 7.50
N VAL A 236 -22.41 8.56 8.02
CA VAL A 236 -22.26 9.81 7.27
C VAL A 236 -21.35 10.79 8.00
N VAL A 237 -20.72 11.70 7.25
CA VAL A 237 -20.04 12.87 7.81
C VAL A 237 -21.07 13.98 8.01
N VAL A 238 -21.09 14.58 9.19
CA VAL A 238 -21.90 15.78 9.48
C VAL A 238 -21.03 16.91 10.00
N GLY A 239 -21.43 18.15 9.69
CA GLY A 239 -20.59 19.32 9.94
C GLY A 239 -19.42 19.43 8.96
N GLY A 240 -18.64 20.50 9.09
CA GLY A 240 -17.57 20.84 8.16
C GLY A 240 -18.06 21.26 6.77
N ILE A 241 -17.11 21.60 5.91
CA ILE A 241 -17.34 22.02 4.53
C ILE A 241 -16.62 21.03 3.61
N ARG A 242 -17.36 20.34 2.74
CA ARG A 242 -16.77 19.44 1.73
C ARG A 242 -15.90 20.24 0.75
N ARG A 243 -14.67 19.79 0.51
CA ARG A 243 -13.72 20.38 -0.45
C ARG A 243 -13.23 19.31 -1.42
N PHE A 244 -13.49 19.50 -2.70
CA PHE A 244 -12.99 18.57 -3.72
C PHE A 244 -11.47 18.59 -3.78
N ALA A 245 -10.86 17.41 -3.77
CA ALA A 245 -9.41 17.23 -3.82
C ALA A 245 -9.04 16.31 -5.00
N PRO A 246 -7.84 16.45 -5.58
CA PRO A 246 -7.38 15.59 -6.67
C PRO A 246 -7.31 14.10 -6.33
N ASP A 247 -7.20 13.75 -5.04
CA ASP A 247 -7.14 12.40 -4.54
C ASP A 247 -8.48 11.88 -4.02
N ASP A 248 -9.58 12.59 -4.28
CA ASP A 248 -10.92 12.11 -3.95
C ASP A 248 -11.21 10.78 -4.66
N ILE A 249 -11.93 9.90 -3.98
CA ILE A 249 -12.44 8.64 -4.52
C ILE A 249 -13.96 8.61 -4.28
N PRO A 250 -14.78 8.43 -5.32
CA PRO A 250 -14.42 8.52 -6.73
C PRO A 250 -13.86 9.92 -7.07
N PRO A 251 -13.05 10.05 -8.14
CA PRO A 251 -12.64 11.37 -8.61
C PRO A 251 -13.87 12.20 -8.94
N ARG A 252 -13.78 13.51 -8.80
CA ARG A 252 -14.86 14.41 -9.21
C ARG A 252 -15.09 14.24 -10.71
N ASP A 253 -16.34 13.99 -11.10
CA ASP A 253 -16.75 14.05 -12.51
C ASP A 253 -16.42 15.45 -13.04
N GLY A 254 -15.49 15.51 -13.99
CA GLY A 254 -15.13 16.76 -14.66
C GLY A 254 -16.32 17.27 -15.45
N ASN A 255 -16.82 18.45 -15.08
CA ASN A 255 -17.61 19.29 -15.97
C ASN A 255 -16.70 20.38 -16.52
#